data_AF-V6IXX3-F1
#
_entry.id   AF-V6IXX3-F1
#
_cell.length_a   1.000
_cell.length_b   1.000
_cell.length_c   1.000
_cell.angle_alpha   90.00
_cell.angle_beta   90.00
_cell.angle_gamma   90.00
#
_symmetry.space_group_name_H-M   'P 1'
#
loop_
_entity.id
_entity.type
_entity.pdbx_description
1 polymer ?
#
loop_
_entity_poly.entity_id
_entity_poly.type
_entity_poly.pdbx_seq_one_letter_code
_entity_poly.pdbx_strand_id
1 'polypeptide(L)'
;MPFTKPTPEWNKPGVEPPQSLKDSGFVAGSSPAAGHFDWLFYTISEAIQELQQNGYTQDEITQAISTAMKSYVESSDVVTSATANKLLKLDTNGKLPTSITGNADGNAATASKLASARTLSITGDGTASGSFDGSANLALSLVLAKSGATAGTYRSVTIDENGRVTAGTNPTTLSEYGITDAVALSDLENNFGESGYKGYQKLPGGLIMQWNLEQVSDSGTYVTFPVSFPHQLYTLVATPRSTTPGRVYVASFTKVNAELVNDISGGSLVFWIAIGS
;
A
#
# COMPACT_ATOMS: atom_id res chain seq x y z
N MET A 1 -79.00 19.17 -4.70
CA MET A 1 -80.35 19.74 -4.56
C MET A 1 -81.34 18.59 -4.56
N PRO A 2 -81.91 18.18 -3.43
CA PRO A 2 -83.03 17.23 -3.48
C PRO A 2 -84.22 17.95 -4.14
N PHE A 3 -84.88 17.30 -5.09
CA PHE A 3 -86.11 17.83 -5.67
C PHE A 3 -87.19 17.90 -4.58
N THR A 4 -87.66 19.10 -4.27
CA THR A 4 -88.64 19.31 -3.18
C THR A 4 -90.09 19.38 -3.68
N LYS A 5 -90.28 19.37 -5.00
CA LYS A 5 -91.60 19.53 -5.63
C LYS A 5 -92.04 18.19 -6.22
N PRO A 6 -93.30 17.77 -5.99
CA PRO A 6 -93.83 16.58 -6.64
C PRO A 6 -93.79 16.78 -8.16
N THR A 7 -93.41 15.73 -8.88
CA THR A 7 -93.43 15.74 -10.35
C THR A 7 -94.87 15.95 -10.82
N PRO A 8 -95.12 16.81 -11.82
CA PRO A 8 -96.43 16.88 -12.46
C PRO A 8 -96.80 15.50 -13.00
N GLU A 9 -97.96 14.97 -12.62
CA GLU A 9 -98.46 13.69 -13.13
C GLU A 9 -99.43 13.94 -14.28
N TRP A 10 -99.01 13.61 -15.50
CA TRP A 10 -99.86 13.66 -16.68
C TRP A 10 -99.89 12.28 -17.32
N ASN A 11 -100.89 11.46 -17.01
CA ASN A 11 -100.90 10.04 -17.44
C ASN A 11 -101.45 9.81 -18.86
N LYS A 12 -101.84 10.86 -19.58
CA LYS A 12 -102.44 10.76 -20.91
C LYS A 12 -101.36 10.99 -21.97
N PRO A 13 -100.91 9.97 -22.73
CA PRO A 13 -99.77 10.09 -23.65
C PRO A 13 -99.96 11.05 -24.83
N GLY A 14 -101.20 11.40 -25.16
CA GLY A 14 -101.51 12.27 -26.29
C GLY A 14 -101.11 11.69 -27.65
N VAL A 15 -100.95 12.58 -28.64
CA VAL A 15 -100.46 12.28 -29.98
C VAL A 15 -99.33 13.23 -30.30
N GLU A 16 -98.18 12.69 -30.70
CA GLU A 16 -97.02 13.49 -31.06
C GLU A 16 -97.32 14.38 -32.27
N PRO A 17 -97.04 15.70 -32.22
CA PRO A 17 -97.25 16.58 -33.36
C PRO A 17 -96.38 16.15 -34.56
N PRO A 18 -96.88 16.28 -35.80
CA PRO A 18 -96.05 16.07 -36.99
C PRO A 18 -94.84 17.01 -37.03
N GLN A 19 -93.76 16.57 -37.67
CA GLN A 19 -92.48 17.30 -37.68
C GLN A 19 -92.62 18.76 -38.15
N SER A 20 -93.47 19.02 -39.15
CA SER A 20 -93.74 20.37 -39.64
C SER A 20 -94.19 21.34 -38.53
N LEU A 21 -95.05 20.89 -37.61
CA LEU A 21 -95.52 21.70 -36.49
C LEU A 21 -94.47 21.86 -35.39
N LYS A 22 -93.58 20.88 -35.20
CA LYS A 22 -92.46 21.00 -34.27
C LYS A 22 -91.44 22.03 -34.74
N ASP A 23 -91.22 22.12 -36.05
CA ASP A 23 -90.27 23.04 -36.66
C ASP A 23 -90.83 24.47 -36.76
N SER A 24 -92.11 24.63 -37.12
CA SER A 24 -92.72 25.95 -37.35
C SER A 24 -93.47 26.54 -36.16
N GLY A 25 -93.76 25.74 -35.14
CA GLY A 25 -94.61 26.13 -34.01
C GLY A 25 -96.09 26.35 -34.38
N PHE A 26 -96.89 26.71 -33.38
CA PHE A 26 -98.31 27.06 -33.59
C PHE A 26 -98.42 28.47 -34.18
N VAL A 27 -99.13 28.61 -35.29
CA VAL A 27 -99.37 29.91 -35.95
C VAL A 27 -100.55 30.64 -35.30
N ALA A 28 -100.55 31.98 -35.38
CA ALA A 28 -101.62 32.82 -34.84
C ALA A 28 -103.00 32.43 -35.43
N GLY A 29 -103.97 32.15 -34.57
CA GLY A 29 -105.31 31.71 -34.95
C GLY A 29 -105.48 30.19 -35.11
N SER A 30 -104.44 29.38 -34.91
CA SER A 30 -104.57 27.92 -34.85
C SER A 30 -105.03 27.45 -33.47
N SER A 31 -105.97 26.49 -33.42
CA SER A 31 -106.34 25.76 -32.20
C SER A 31 -105.68 24.39 -32.24
N PRO A 32 -104.55 24.17 -31.55
CA PRO A 32 -103.87 22.90 -31.57
C PRO A 32 -104.78 21.78 -31.04
N ALA A 33 -104.63 20.57 -31.59
CA ALA A 33 -105.36 19.41 -31.11
C ALA A 33 -104.99 19.15 -29.63
N ALA A 34 -105.99 18.85 -28.79
CA ALA A 34 -105.76 18.53 -27.38
C ALA A 34 -104.74 17.38 -27.20
N GLY A 35 -104.70 16.42 -28.14
CA GLY A 35 -103.71 15.35 -28.16
C GLY A 35 -102.26 15.82 -28.26
N HIS A 36 -101.98 16.94 -28.94
CA HIS A 36 -100.63 17.51 -29.02
C HIS A 36 -100.19 18.11 -27.68
N PHE A 37 -101.10 18.77 -26.97
CA PHE A 37 -100.83 19.28 -25.62
C PHE A 37 -100.69 18.14 -24.61
N ASP A 38 -101.55 17.12 -24.69
CA ASP A 38 -101.44 15.92 -23.87
C ASP A 38 -100.06 15.26 -24.02
N TRP A 39 -99.55 15.15 -25.26
CA TRP A 39 -98.23 14.60 -25.53
C TRP A 39 -97.10 15.45 -24.95
N LEU A 40 -97.16 16.77 -25.14
CA LEU A 40 -96.16 17.68 -24.58
C LEU A 40 -96.10 17.58 -23.04
N PHE A 41 -97.26 17.61 -22.38
CA PHE A 41 -97.32 17.51 -20.92
C PHE A 41 -96.88 16.14 -20.41
N TYR A 42 -97.26 15.04 -21.08
CA TYR A 42 -96.81 13.68 -20.79
C TYR A 42 -95.29 13.55 -20.89
N THR A 43 -94.70 13.98 -22.01
CA THR A 43 -93.25 13.88 -22.23
C THR A 43 -92.47 14.74 -21.24
N ILE A 44 -92.98 15.93 -20.89
CA ILE A 44 -92.38 16.77 -19.85
C ILE A 44 -92.48 16.10 -18.47
N SER A 45 -93.60 15.48 -18.12
CA SER A 45 -93.73 14.79 -16.83
C SER A 45 -92.77 13.61 -16.70
N GLU A 46 -92.66 12.77 -17.73
CA GLU A 46 -91.74 11.62 -17.75
C GLU A 46 -90.28 12.09 -17.68
N ALA A 47 -89.89 13.10 -18.49
CA ALA A 47 -88.53 13.62 -18.48
C ALA A 47 -88.14 14.24 -17.12
N ILE A 48 -89.06 14.94 -16.46
CA ILE A 48 -88.82 15.47 -15.11
C ILE A 48 -88.72 14.31 -14.11
N GLN A 49 -89.56 13.28 -14.22
CA GLN A 49 -89.51 12.09 -13.36
C GLN A 49 -88.17 11.36 -13.48
N GLU A 50 -87.68 11.12 -14.70
CA GLU A 50 -86.37 10.52 -14.94
C GLU A 50 -85.23 11.34 -14.32
N LEU A 51 -85.30 12.67 -14.46
CA LEU A 51 -84.30 13.59 -13.89
C LEU A 51 -84.35 13.60 -12.36
N GLN A 52 -85.53 13.45 -11.76
CA GLN A 52 -85.68 13.30 -10.31
C GLN A 52 -85.19 11.94 -9.77
N GLN A 53 -85.40 10.85 -10.50
CA GLN A 53 -85.06 9.49 -10.05
C GLN A 53 -83.60 9.10 -10.31
N ASN A 54 -83.06 9.48 -11.47
CA ASN A 54 -81.72 9.09 -11.92
C ASN A 54 -80.69 10.21 -11.82
N GLY A 55 -81.12 11.43 -11.48
CA GLY A 55 -80.24 12.56 -11.25
C GLY A 55 -79.45 12.40 -9.95
N TYR A 56 -78.15 12.60 -10.00
CA TYR A 56 -77.32 12.68 -8.79
C TYR A 56 -77.30 14.09 -8.25
N THR A 57 -77.44 14.22 -6.93
CA THR A 57 -77.19 15.48 -6.23
C THR A 57 -75.69 15.75 -6.10
N GLN A 58 -75.33 17.02 -5.92
CA GLN A 58 -73.94 17.42 -5.63
C GLN A 58 -73.35 16.67 -4.42
N ASP A 59 -74.16 16.39 -3.40
CA ASP A 59 -73.74 15.68 -2.20
C ASP A 59 -73.46 14.20 -2.49
N GLU A 60 -74.31 13.53 -3.29
CA GLU A 60 -74.09 12.14 -3.70
C GLU A 60 -72.86 11.99 -4.59
N ILE A 61 -72.65 12.93 -5.53
CA ILE A 61 -71.44 12.97 -6.35
C ILE A 61 -70.21 13.17 -5.45
N THR A 62 -70.27 14.12 -4.52
CA THR A 62 -69.18 14.41 -3.57
C THR A 62 -68.88 13.19 -2.69
N GLN A 63 -69.91 12.50 -2.22
CA GLN A 63 -69.77 11.31 -1.39
C GLN A 63 -69.18 10.14 -2.18
N ALA A 64 -69.65 9.89 -3.42
CA ALA A 64 -69.11 8.86 -4.30
C ALA A 64 -67.63 9.09 -4.60
N ILE A 65 -67.25 10.34 -4.92
CA ILE A 65 -65.85 10.75 -5.12
C ILE A 65 -65.05 10.54 -3.84
N SER A 66 -65.54 10.98 -2.68
CA SER A 66 -64.84 10.81 -1.40
C SER A 66 -64.61 9.34 -1.05
N THR A 67 -65.61 8.49 -1.24
CA THR A 67 -65.52 7.04 -1.00
C THR A 67 -64.49 6.38 -1.93
N ALA A 68 -64.48 6.75 -3.22
CA ALA A 68 -63.51 6.21 -4.18
C ALA A 68 -62.07 6.67 -3.87
N MET A 69 -61.87 7.91 -3.41
CA MET A 69 -60.55 8.40 -3.02
C MET A 69 -60.01 7.69 -1.78
N LYS A 70 -60.89 7.43 -0.81
CA LYS A 70 -60.59 6.73 0.45
C LYS A 70 -60.08 5.31 0.25
N SER A 71 -60.55 4.57 -0.75
CA SER A 71 -60.05 3.21 -1.03
C SER A 71 -58.60 3.17 -1.48
N TYR A 72 -58.03 4.30 -1.92
CA TYR A 72 -56.63 4.39 -2.32
C TYR A 72 -55.74 4.97 -1.23
N VAL A 73 -56.17 6.06 -0.58
CA VAL A 73 -55.44 6.70 0.51
C VAL A 73 -56.44 7.29 1.50
N GLU A 74 -56.52 6.73 2.70
CA GLU A 74 -57.25 7.35 3.80
C GLU A 74 -56.44 8.51 4.38
N SER A 75 -57.12 9.59 4.80
CA SER A 75 -56.44 10.69 5.48
C SER A 75 -55.78 10.24 6.80
N SER A 76 -56.24 9.12 7.37
CA SER A 76 -55.66 8.49 8.56
C SER A 76 -54.38 7.68 8.25
N ASP A 77 -54.12 7.37 6.98
CA ASP A 77 -52.89 6.71 6.53
C ASP A 77 -51.74 7.68 6.31
N VAL A 78 -52.06 8.97 6.11
CA VAL A 78 -51.08 10.04 5.91
C VAL A 78 -50.69 10.65 7.25
N VAL A 79 -49.44 10.46 7.65
CA VAL A 79 -48.88 10.92 8.93
C VAL A 79 -47.69 11.85 8.72
N THR A 80 -47.43 12.73 9.69
CA THR A 80 -46.25 13.60 9.71
C THR A 80 -45.11 13.04 10.58
N SER A 81 -45.31 11.90 11.22
CA SER A 81 -44.34 11.19 12.05
C SER A 81 -44.28 9.72 11.67
N ALA A 82 -43.11 9.09 11.71
CA ALA A 82 -42.96 7.66 11.37
C ALA A 82 -43.82 6.78 12.27
N THR A 83 -44.86 6.19 11.68
CA THR A 83 -45.74 5.22 12.32
C THR A 83 -45.81 4.00 11.42
N ALA A 84 -45.77 2.80 11.99
CA ALA A 84 -45.80 1.57 11.23
C ALA A 84 -47.04 1.50 10.32
N ASN A 85 -46.86 1.01 9.09
CA ASN A 85 -47.93 0.85 8.10
C ASN A 85 -48.63 2.15 7.66
N LYS A 86 -47.96 3.30 7.79
CA LYS A 86 -48.50 4.61 7.38
C LYS A 86 -47.61 5.27 6.32
N LEU A 87 -48.22 6.15 5.52
CA LEU A 87 -47.55 6.98 4.52
C LEU A 87 -47.05 8.26 5.19
N LEU A 88 -45.76 8.59 5.02
CA LEU A 88 -45.21 9.85 5.53
C LEU A 88 -45.46 10.99 4.54
N LYS A 89 -46.10 12.05 5.03
CA LYS A 89 -46.26 13.30 4.28
C LYS A 89 -44.92 14.04 4.23
N LEU A 90 -44.60 14.66 3.09
CA LEU A 90 -43.45 15.57 2.99
C LEU A 90 -43.64 16.81 3.87
N ASP A 91 -42.52 17.34 4.37
CA ASP A 91 -42.45 18.60 5.09
C ASP A 91 -42.51 19.81 4.14
N THR A 92 -42.41 21.02 4.69
CA THR A 92 -42.46 22.28 3.94
C THR A 92 -41.31 22.46 2.94
N ASN A 93 -40.24 21.68 3.07
CA ASN A 93 -39.08 21.70 2.19
C ASN A 93 -39.12 20.57 1.14
N GLY A 94 -40.22 19.82 1.05
CA GLY A 94 -40.35 18.69 0.14
C GLY A 94 -39.54 17.46 0.56
N LYS A 95 -39.13 17.37 1.83
CA LYS A 95 -38.38 16.23 2.38
C LYS A 95 -39.29 15.37 3.26
N LEU A 96 -38.97 14.10 3.41
CA LEU A 96 -39.60 13.28 4.45
C LEU A 96 -39.21 13.84 5.84
N PRO A 97 -40.17 14.02 6.77
CA PRO A 97 -39.95 14.66 8.08
C PRO A 97 -39.07 13.84 9.03
N THR A 98 -38.77 12.60 8.67
CA THR A 98 -37.83 11.73 9.37
C THR A 98 -37.16 10.79 8.36
N SER A 99 -35.97 10.30 8.69
CA SER A 99 -35.27 9.31 7.87
C SER A 99 -36.08 8.02 7.82
N ILE A 100 -36.18 7.41 6.63
CA ILE A 100 -36.60 6.01 6.51
C ILE A 100 -35.42 5.16 6.97
N THR A 101 -35.29 5.01 8.29
CA THR A 101 -34.21 4.23 8.91
C THR A 101 -34.32 2.79 8.44
N GLY A 102 -33.50 2.40 7.47
CA GLY A 102 -33.41 1.03 6.94
C GLY A 102 -33.30 0.92 5.42
N ASN A 103 -33.95 1.81 4.65
CA ASN A 103 -34.09 1.65 3.19
C ASN A 103 -33.94 2.94 2.36
N ALA A 104 -33.67 4.11 2.96
CA ALA A 104 -33.39 5.34 2.21
C ALA A 104 -31.88 5.66 2.19
N ASP A 105 -31.32 5.64 0.98
CA ASP A 105 -30.02 6.12 0.53
C ASP A 105 -29.05 6.73 1.57
N GLY A 106 -27.95 6.00 1.79
CA GLY A 106 -26.62 6.66 1.82
C GLY A 106 -25.83 6.63 3.12
N ASN A 107 -26.33 6.09 4.22
CA ASN A 107 -25.50 5.86 5.39
C ASN A 107 -25.78 4.47 5.98
N ALA A 108 -24.89 3.50 5.71
CA ALA A 108 -24.90 2.23 6.42
C ALA A 108 -24.74 2.53 7.92
N ALA A 109 -25.44 1.82 8.80
CA ALA A 109 -25.36 2.04 10.26
C ALA A 109 -23.91 1.99 10.80
N THR A 110 -22.98 1.37 10.07
CA THR A 110 -21.54 1.33 10.34
C THR A 110 -20.80 2.64 10.02
N ALA A 111 -21.27 3.45 9.08
CA ALA A 111 -20.70 4.76 8.74
C ALA A 111 -21.16 5.88 9.69
N SER A 112 -22.23 5.69 10.46
CA SER A 112 -22.58 6.58 11.58
C SER A 112 -21.46 6.73 12.61
N LYS A 113 -20.59 5.71 12.76
CA LYS A 113 -19.42 5.79 13.66
C LYS A 113 -18.24 6.58 13.08
N LEU A 114 -18.19 6.75 11.76
CA LEU A 114 -17.21 7.58 11.03
C LEU A 114 -17.72 9.01 10.79
N ALA A 115 -19.01 9.29 11.04
CA ALA A 115 -19.54 10.65 11.05
C ALA A 115 -18.81 11.57 12.04
N SER A 116 -18.24 11.01 13.11
CA SER A 116 -17.19 11.65 13.90
C SER A 116 -15.84 11.14 13.41
N ALA A 117 -14.99 12.05 12.91
CA ALA A 117 -13.70 11.71 12.36
C ALA A 117 -12.85 10.89 13.35
N ARG A 118 -12.16 9.87 12.84
CA ARG A 118 -11.29 9.00 13.64
C ARG A 118 -9.84 9.31 13.29
N THR A 119 -8.98 9.37 14.30
CA THR A 119 -7.53 9.41 14.06
C THR A 119 -7.06 8.00 13.71
N LEU A 120 -6.54 7.85 12.50
CA LEU A 120 -5.76 6.68 12.12
C LEU A 120 -4.30 6.97 12.45
N SER A 121 -3.62 6.03 13.11
CA SER A 121 -2.22 6.18 13.51
C SER A 121 -1.44 4.88 13.29
N ILE A 122 -0.21 5.01 12.80
CA ILE A 122 0.80 3.95 12.77
C ILE A 122 1.78 4.23 13.91
N THR A 123 2.07 3.21 14.71
CA THR A 123 2.98 3.26 15.86
C THR A 123 4.13 2.28 15.70
N GLY A 124 5.21 2.51 16.47
CA GLY A 124 6.43 1.72 16.42
C GLY A 124 7.42 2.28 15.41
N ASP A 125 7.68 1.49 14.39
CA ASP A 125 8.85 1.59 13.51
C ASP A 125 8.75 2.64 12.40
N GLY A 126 7.54 3.16 12.21
CA GLY A 126 7.26 4.37 11.46
C GLY A 126 6.17 5.15 12.19
N THR A 127 6.10 6.45 11.89
CA THR A 127 5.09 7.35 12.43
C THR A 127 4.28 7.94 11.29
N ALA A 128 2.96 7.81 11.40
CA ALA A 128 2.01 8.48 10.54
C ALA A 128 0.70 8.64 11.31
N SER A 129 0.05 9.79 11.20
CA SER A 129 -1.27 10.00 11.79
C SER A 129 -2.10 10.94 10.94
N GLY A 130 -3.41 10.71 10.90
CA GLY A 130 -4.34 11.57 10.16
C GLY A 130 -5.79 11.32 10.55
N SER A 131 -6.63 12.32 10.37
CA SER A 131 -8.06 12.23 10.65
C SER A 131 -8.81 11.74 9.43
N PHE A 132 -9.66 10.72 9.58
CA PHE A 132 -10.48 10.16 8.52
C PHE A 132 -11.96 10.11 8.93
N ASP A 133 -12.82 10.67 8.09
CA ASP A 133 -14.29 10.66 8.24
C ASP A 133 -15.03 10.10 7.01
N GLY A 134 -14.29 9.65 5.99
CA GLY A 134 -14.85 9.10 4.75
C GLY A 134 -15.33 10.14 3.73
N SER A 135 -15.17 11.45 3.99
CA SER A 135 -15.56 12.50 3.03
C SER A 135 -14.63 12.60 1.82
N ALA A 136 -13.36 12.19 1.97
CA ALA A 136 -12.35 12.18 0.93
C ALA A 136 -11.27 11.12 1.23
N ASN A 137 -10.39 10.88 0.26
CA ASN A 137 -9.21 10.03 0.45
C ASN A 137 -8.25 10.65 1.47
N LEU A 138 -7.79 9.87 2.44
CA LEU A 138 -6.73 10.26 3.37
C LEU A 138 -5.38 9.76 2.87
N ALA A 139 -4.45 10.67 2.60
CA ALA A 139 -3.05 10.36 2.37
C ALA A 139 -2.27 10.46 3.69
N LEU A 140 -1.67 9.36 4.13
CA LEU A 140 -0.78 9.33 5.30
C LEU A 140 0.67 9.28 4.82
N SER A 141 1.43 10.34 5.11
CA SER A 141 2.87 10.33 4.88
C SER A 141 3.55 9.51 5.97
N LEU A 142 4.14 8.37 5.59
CA LEU A 142 4.89 7.52 6.51
C LEU A 142 6.31 8.08 6.68
N VAL A 143 6.61 8.52 7.90
CA VAL A 143 7.98 8.87 8.29
C VAL A 143 8.57 7.66 9.01
N LEU A 144 9.56 6.99 8.40
CA LEU A 144 10.32 5.95 9.08
C LEU A 144 11.10 6.57 10.24
N ALA A 145 11.16 5.86 11.37
CA ALA A 145 12.06 6.23 12.45
C ALA A 145 13.51 6.22 11.92
N LYS A 146 14.32 7.23 12.31
CA LYS A 146 15.74 7.25 11.93
C LYS A 146 16.39 6.01 12.51
N SER A 147 17.06 5.22 11.66
CA SER A 147 17.79 4.05 12.13
C SER A 147 19.02 4.39 12.99
N GLY A 148 19.44 5.66 12.99
CA GLY A 148 20.64 6.15 13.69
C GLY A 148 21.89 6.10 12.81
N ALA A 149 21.90 5.28 11.75
CA ALA A 149 22.98 5.28 10.78
C ALA A 149 22.98 6.56 9.93
N THR A 150 24.17 7.13 9.74
CA THR A 150 24.34 8.26 8.82
C THR A 150 24.22 7.77 7.38
N ALA A 151 23.62 8.56 6.48
CA ALA A 151 23.53 8.19 5.07
C ALA A 151 24.93 8.09 4.45
N GLY A 152 25.24 6.97 3.81
CA GLY A 152 26.54 6.73 3.19
C GLY A 152 26.72 5.28 2.75
N THR A 153 27.88 5.00 2.17
CA THR A 153 28.31 3.63 1.85
C THR A 153 29.16 3.08 2.98
N TYR A 154 28.84 1.88 3.43
CA TYR A 154 29.55 1.17 4.48
C TYR A 154 30.04 -0.19 3.98
N ARG A 155 31.25 -0.58 4.38
CA ARG A 155 31.80 -1.91 4.09
C ARG A 155 31.52 -2.92 5.20
N SER A 156 31.10 -2.46 6.38
CA SER A 156 30.61 -3.27 7.50
C SER A 156 29.48 -2.53 8.22
N VAL A 157 28.43 -3.24 8.64
CA VAL A 157 27.23 -2.66 9.25
C VAL A 157 26.87 -3.37 10.54
N THR A 158 26.33 -2.61 11.49
CA THR A 158 25.69 -3.14 12.70
C THR A 158 24.18 -3.07 12.51
N ILE A 159 23.49 -4.15 12.85
CA ILE A 159 22.03 -4.25 12.76
C ILE A 159 21.40 -4.43 14.15
N ASP A 160 20.18 -3.94 14.33
CA ASP A 160 19.37 -4.20 15.53
C ASP A 160 18.62 -5.55 15.46
N GLU A 161 17.86 -5.89 16.50
CA GLU A 161 17.06 -7.14 16.54
C GLU A 161 15.99 -7.21 15.44
N ASN A 162 15.62 -6.06 14.85
CA ASN A 162 14.65 -5.95 13.78
C ASN A 162 15.30 -5.94 12.38
N GLY A 163 16.63 -6.11 12.30
CA GLY A 163 17.38 -6.18 11.05
C GLY A 163 17.69 -4.83 10.39
N ARG A 164 17.55 -3.72 11.11
CA ARG A 164 17.83 -2.36 10.59
C ARG A 164 19.27 -1.99 10.83
N VAL A 165 19.90 -1.33 9.86
CA VAL A 165 21.27 -0.79 10.01
C VAL A 165 21.27 0.40 10.98
N THR A 166 21.93 0.24 12.13
CA THR A 166 22.02 1.25 13.19
C THR A 166 23.35 2.00 13.21
N ALA A 167 24.41 1.38 12.68
CA ALA A 167 25.71 1.99 12.49
C ALA A 167 26.48 1.28 11.38
N GLY A 168 27.59 1.87 10.94
CA GLY A 168 28.48 1.22 10.00
C GLY A 168 29.89 1.78 10.07
N THR A 169 30.85 0.99 9.61
CA THR A 169 32.26 1.35 9.50
C THR A 169 32.79 1.05 8.10
N ASN A 170 33.92 1.68 7.75
CA ASN A 170 34.64 1.43 6.50
C ASN A 170 36.07 0.93 6.81
N PRO A 171 36.22 -0.33 7.27
CA PRO A 171 37.53 -0.95 7.46
C PRO A 171 38.39 -0.82 6.21
N THR A 172 39.69 -0.61 6.38
CA THR A 172 40.68 -0.57 5.29
C THR A 172 41.77 -1.62 5.46
N THR A 173 41.87 -2.25 6.63
CA THR A 173 42.85 -3.30 6.94
C THR A 173 42.19 -4.63 7.24
N LEU A 174 42.96 -5.72 7.10
CA LEU A 174 42.52 -7.08 7.45
C LEU A 174 42.05 -7.18 8.91
N SER A 175 42.79 -6.53 9.81
CA SER A 175 42.44 -6.52 11.25
C SER A 175 41.11 -5.84 11.52
N GLU A 176 40.82 -4.71 10.87
CA GLU A 176 39.52 -4.03 11.04
C GLU A 176 38.37 -4.83 10.42
N TYR A 177 38.64 -5.70 9.45
CA TYR A 177 37.69 -6.69 8.94
C TYR A 177 37.53 -7.91 9.84
N GLY A 178 38.42 -8.12 10.82
CA GLY A 178 38.49 -9.35 11.60
C GLY A 178 38.98 -10.56 10.79
N ILE A 179 39.69 -10.35 9.67
CA ILE A 179 40.27 -11.43 8.87
C ILE A 179 41.58 -11.86 9.55
N THR A 180 41.62 -13.09 10.05
CA THR A 180 42.75 -13.63 10.84
C THR A 180 43.64 -14.63 10.10
N ASP A 181 43.22 -15.12 8.94
CA ASP A 181 43.95 -16.15 8.16
C ASP A 181 44.67 -15.60 6.93
N ALA A 182 44.61 -14.28 6.70
CA ALA A 182 45.26 -13.63 5.59
C ALA A 182 46.75 -13.38 5.87
N VAL A 183 47.59 -13.53 4.84
CA VAL A 183 49.02 -13.20 4.89
C VAL A 183 49.17 -11.68 4.86
N ALA A 184 49.85 -11.10 5.86
CA ALA A 184 50.08 -9.66 5.90
C ALA A 184 51.16 -9.26 4.87
N LEU A 185 51.05 -8.05 4.31
CA LEU A 185 52.05 -7.54 3.37
C LEU A 185 53.46 -7.49 4.00
N SER A 186 53.54 -7.20 5.30
CA SER A 186 54.79 -7.24 6.07
C SER A 186 55.44 -8.62 6.12
N ASP A 187 54.65 -9.71 6.02
CA ASP A 187 55.20 -11.07 5.96
C ASP A 187 55.81 -11.37 4.59
N LEU A 188 55.46 -10.59 3.56
CA LEU A 188 55.99 -10.67 2.20
C LEU A 188 57.26 -9.83 2.01
N GLU A 189 57.63 -8.94 2.94
CA GLU A 189 58.83 -8.09 2.83
C GLU A 189 60.17 -8.87 2.97
N ASN A 190 60.13 -10.17 3.25
CA ASN A 190 61.31 -11.05 3.28
C ASN A 190 61.54 -11.82 1.96
N ASN A 191 61.06 -11.29 0.85
CA ASN A 191 61.17 -11.95 -0.46
C ASN A 191 62.61 -12.02 -0.99
N PHE A 192 62.93 -13.12 -1.67
CA PHE A 192 64.16 -13.25 -2.46
C PHE A 192 64.25 -12.11 -3.48
N GLY A 193 65.11 -11.12 -3.23
CA GLY A 193 65.52 -10.13 -4.25
C GLY A 193 65.18 -8.66 -4.00
N GLU A 194 64.51 -8.28 -2.90
CA GLU A 194 64.37 -6.85 -2.55
C GLU A 194 65.58 -6.34 -1.75
N SER A 195 66.55 -5.76 -2.47
CA SER A 195 67.60 -4.82 -2.03
C SER A 195 68.51 -5.15 -0.84
N GLY A 196 68.28 -6.23 -0.11
CA GLY A 196 69.20 -6.82 0.85
C GLY A 196 69.55 -8.22 0.37
N TYR A 197 70.82 -8.46 0.02
CA TYR A 197 71.26 -9.82 -0.31
C TYR A 197 71.14 -10.80 0.87
N LYS A 198 70.75 -10.31 2.05
CA LYS A 198 70.52 -11.02 3.31
C LYS A 198 69.03 -11.17 3.57
N GLY A 199 68.53 -12.39 3.77
CA GLY A 199 67.12 -12.62 4.08
C GLY A 199 66.84 -14.03 4.58
N TYR A 200 65.60 -14.27 5.02
CA TYR A 200 65.13 -15.59 5.42
C TYR A 200 63.64 -15.78 5.10
N GLN A 201 63.24 -17.02 4.84
CA GLN A 201 61.86 -17.44 4.77
C GLN A 201 61.62 -18.57 5.77
N LYS A 202 60.60 -18.40 6.62
CA LYS A 202 60.06 -19.51 7.42
C LYS A 202 58.97 -20.19 6.59
N LEU A 203 59.06 -21.51 6.48
CA LEU A 203 58.09 -22.34 5.78
C LEU A 203 57.16 -23.03 6.80
N PRO A 204 55.94 -23.41 6.38
CA PRO A 204 55.08 -24.27 7.17
C PRO A 204 55.81 -25.54 7.62
N GLY A 205 55.59 -25.96 8.86
CA GLY A 205 56.30 -27.10 9.47
C GLY A 205 57.61 -26.74 10.18
N GLY A 206 57.98 -25.46 10.25
CA GLY A 206 59.12 -24.97 11.05
C GLY A 206 60.47 -24.97 10.33
N LEU A 207 60.50 -25.34 9.05
CA LEU A 207 61.70 -25.21 8.22
C LEU A 207 62.00 -23.73 7.97
N ILE A 208 63.27 -23.36 8.03
CA ILE A 208 63.78 -22.01 7.77
C ILE A 208 64.80 -22.12 6.64
N MET A 209 64.64 -21.29 5.62
CA MET A 209 65.66 -21.06 4.58
C MET A 209 66.22 -19.66 4.77
N GLN A 210 67.54 -19.51 4.74
CA GLN A 210 68.22 -18.23 4.89
C GLN A 210 69.26 -18.05 3.80
N TRP A 211 69.48 -16.82 3.37
CA TRP A 211 70.48 -16.48 2.35
C TRP A 211 71.23 -15.21 2.71
N ASN A 212 72.48 -15.10 2.25
CA ASN A 212 73.25 -13.85 2.27
C ASN A 212 74.24 -13.80 1.09
N LEU A 213 74.71 -12.59 0.76
CA LEU A 213 75.92 -12.34 -0.03
C LEU A 213 76.88 -11.54 0.84
N GLU A 214 78.03 -12.10 1.19
CA GLU A 214 78.98 -11.47 2.10
C GLU A 214 80.42 -11.66 1.63
N GLN A 215 81.32 -10.73 1.97
CA GLN A 215 82.75 -10.85 1.67
C GLN A 215 83.37 -11.89 2.60
N VAL A 216 84.02 -12.91 2.05
CA VAL A 216 84.72 -13.95 2.80
C VAL A 216 86.21 -13.89 2.46
N SER A 217 87.05 -13.75 3.49
CA SER A 217 88.50 -13.69 3.36
C SER A 217 89.12 -15.07 3.08
N ASP A 218 90.38 -15.05 2.68
CA ASP A 218 91.22 -16.25 2.50
C ASP A 218 91.81 -16.83 3.80
N SER A 219 91.36 -16.32 4.95
CA SER A 219 91.78 -16.74 6.29
C SER A 219 90.64 -17.32 7.13
N GLY A 220 89.48 -17.58 6.52
CA GLY A 220 88.24 -17.95 7.21
C GLY A 220 87.44 -16.73 7.70
N THR A 221 86.12 -16.76 7.52
CA THR A 221 85.19 -15.70 7.95
C THR A 221 83.93 -16.30 8.56
N TYR A 222 83.52 -15.82 9.73
CA TYR A 222 82.24 -16.18 10.33
C TYR A 222 81.10 -15.34 9.74
N VAL A 223 80.20 -15.98 9.00
CA VAL A 223 78.96 -15.37 8.51
C VAL A 223 77.84 -15.62 9.50
N THR A 224 77.05 -14.58 9.81
CA THR A 224 75.95 -14.68 10.78
C THR A 224 74.60 -14.80 10.09
N PHE A 225 73.80 -15.78 10.49
CA PHE A 225 72.46 -15.98 9.94
C PHE A 225 71.52 -14.82 10.33
N PRO A 226 70.63 -14.37 9.42
CA PRO A 226 69.59 -13.38 9.74
C PRO A 226 68.80 -13.70 11.02
N VAL A 227 68.46 -14.97 11.23
CA VAL A 227 67.82 -15.49 12.43
C VAL A 227 68.52 -16.77 12.89
N SER A 228 68.57 -17.03 14.19
CA SER A 228 69.07 -18.32 14.68
C SER A 228 68.12 -19.46 14.29
N PHE A 229 68.65 -20.60 13.85
CA PHE A 229 67.87 -21.83 13.70
C PHE A 229 67.49 -22.38 15.08
N PRO A 230 66.20 -22.42 15.47
CA PRO A 230 65.81 -22.84 16.82
C PRO A 230 66.33 -24.24 17.23
N HIS A 231 66.30 -25.20 16.32
CA HIS A 231 66.66 -26.59 16.58
C HIS A 231 68.02 -26.99 16.00
N GLN A 232 68.25 -26.82 14.70
CA GLN A 232 69.52 -27.21 14.05
C GLN A 232 69.61 -26.67 12.61
N LEU A 233 70.85 -26.46 12.16
CA LEU A 233 71.15 -26.27 10.74
C LEU A 233 71.31 -27.64 10.07
N TYR A 234 70.60 -27.88 8.97
CA TYR A 234 70.67 -29.13 8.20
C TYR A 234 71.74 -29.08 7.11
N THR A 235 71.81 -27.97 6.37
CA THR A 235 72.76 -27.82 5.27
C THR A 235 73.06 -26.35 5.01
N LEU A 236 74.28 -26.10 4.53
CA LEU A 236 74.71 -24.80 4.02
C LEU A 236 75.49 -25.01 2.74
N VAL A 237 75.08 -24.29 1.69
CA VAL A 237 75.77 -24.27 0.40
C VAL A 237 76.29 -22.87 0.17
N ALA A 238 77.59 -22.76 -0.06
CA ALA A 238 78.27 -21.50 -0.35
C ALA A 238 78.86 -21.55 -1.76
N THR A 239 78.81 -20.43 -2.48
CA THR A 239 79.31 -20.30 -3.84
C THR A 239 80.05 -18.98 -3.99
N PRO A 240 81.34 -18.99 -4.39
CA PRO A 240 82.08 -17.77 -4.62
C PRO A 240 81.54 -17.05 -5.86
N ARG A 241 81.38 -15.75 -5.75
CA ARG A 241 81.18 -14.85 -6.89
C ARG A 241 82.53 -14.26 -7.27
N SER A 242 83.30 -15.03 -8.01
CA SER A 242 84.65 -14.67 -8.46
C SER A 242 84.90 -15.14 -9.88
N THR A 243 85.75 -14.41 -10.61
CA THR A 243 86.31 -14.85 -11.90
C THR A 243 87.62 -15.63 -11.74
N THR A 244 88.22 -15.61 -10.56
CA THR A 244 89.43 -16.37 -10.24
C THR A 244 89.03 -17.78 -9.81
N PRO A 245 89.65 -18.84 -10.37
CA PRO A 245 89.40 -20.20 -9.92
C PRO A 245 89.75 -20.38 -8.44
N GLY A 246 88.83 -20.97 -7.69
CA GLY A 246 89.05 -21.34 -6.30
C GLY A 246 87.83 -22.02 -5.72
N ARG A 247 87.91 -22.34 -4.43
CA ARG A 247 86.89 -23.10 -3.72
C ARG A 247 86.44 -22.31 -2.50
N VAL A 248 85.15 -22.44 -2.20
CA VAL A 248 84.61 -22.05 -0.90
C VAL A 248 84.03 -23.30 -0.29
N TYR A 249 84.35 -23.53 0.97
CA TYR A 249 83.77 -24.62 1.74
C TYR A 249 83.37 -24.13 3.14
N VAL A 250 82.47 -24.89 3.75
CA VAL A 250 81.98 -24.64 5.10
C VAL A 250 82.91 -25.38 6.06
N ALA A 251 83.69 -24.65 6.83
CA ALA A 251 84.64 -25.25 7.77
C ALA A 251 83.95 -25.69 9.07
N SER A 252 83.00 -24.89 9.55
CA SER A 252 82.18 -25.19 10.73
C SER A 252 80.84 -24.46 10.66
N PHE A 253 79.84 -24.93 11.40
CA PHE A 253 78.58 -24.21 11.55
C PHE A 253 77.92 -24.47 12.89
N THR A 254 77.11 -23.50 13.31
CA THR A 254 76.25 -23.57 14.50
C THR A 254 74.81 -23.20 14.11
N LYS A 255 73.94 -23.01 15.11
CA LYS A 255 72.58 -22.48 14.90
C LYS A 255 72.55 -20.99 14.50
N VAL A 256 73.67 -20.27 14.68
CA VAL A 256 73.72 -18.79 14.61
C VAL A 256 74.66 -18.30 13.52
N ASN A 257 75.74 -19.03 13.25
CA ASN A 257 76.76 -18.65 12.28
C ASN A 257 77.39 -19.87 11.62
N ALA A 258 78.13 -19.63 10.54
CA ALA A 258 79.00 -20.60 9.92
C ALA A 258 80.35 -19.96 9.59
N GLU A 259 81.40 -20.75 9.65
CA GLU A 259 82.71 -20.37 9.16
C GLU A 259 82.85 -20.78 7.70
N LEU A 260 83.00 -19.80 6.83
CA LEU A 260 83.28 -20.01 5.41
C LEU A 260 84.76 -19.76 5.19
N VAL A 261 85.42 -20.68 4.50
CA VAL A 261 86.81 -20.55 4.09
C VAL A 261 86.85 -20.45 2.57
N ASN A 262 87.61 -19.49 2.08
CA ASN A 262 87.75 -19.20 0.66
C ASN A 262 89.21 -19.34 0.24
N ASP A 263 89.53 -20.30 -0.61
CA ASP A 263 90.92 -20.53 -1.04
C ASP A 263 91.37 -19.55 -2.14
N ILE A 264 90.52 -18.59 -2.54
CA ILE A 264 90.86 -17.54 -3.50
C ILE A 264 91.67 -16.46 -2.77
N SER A 265 92.93 -16.27 -3.18
CA SER A 265 93.80 -15.23 -2.62
C SER A 265 93.16 -13.85 -2.64
N GLY A 266 93.11 -13.18 -1.47
CA GLY A 266 92.43 -11.90 -1.26
C GLY A 266 90.93 -12.00 -0.97
N GLY A 267 90.36 -13.20 -0.96
CA GLY A 267 88.95 -13.46 -0.70
C GLY A 267 88.02 -13.12 -1.87
N SER A 268 86.72 -13.31 -1.67
CA SER A 268 85.69 -12.96 -2.64
C SER A 268 84.34 -12.73 -1.97
N LEU A 269 83.40 -12.14 -2.70
CA LEU A 269 81.99 -12.23 -2.33
C LEU A 269 81.55 -13.70 -2.43
N VAL A 270 80.78 -14.15 -1.46
CA VAL A 270 80.24 -15.50 -1.39
C VAL A 270 78.75 -15.41 -1.17
N PHE A 271 77.99 -15.98 -2.09
CA PHE A 271 76.57 -16.21 -1.87
C PHE A 271 76.43 -17.51 -1.11
N TRP A 272 75.63 -17.53 -0.05
CA TRP A 272 75.30 -18.76 0.64
C TRP A 272 73.81 -18.88 0.88
N ILE A 273 73.35 -20.12 0.90
CA ILE A 273 72.00 -20.52 1.31
C ILE A 273 72.09 -21.61 2.38
N ALA A 274 71.31 -21.45 3.43
CA ALA A 274 71.29 -22.31 4.60
C ALA A 274 69.86 -22.78 4.86
N ILE A 275 69.69 -24.07 5.21
CA ILE A 275 68.40 -24.67 5.52
C ILE A 275 68.50 -25.37 6.88
N GLY A 276 67.52 -25.12 7.74
CA GLY A 276 67.47 -25.61 9.12
C GLY A 276 66.07 -25.52 9.71
N SER A 277 65.91 -25.82 10.99
CA SER A 277 64.67 -25.60 11.76
C SER A 277 64.96 -25.21 13.20
#